data_AF-Q0AQX9-F1
#
_entry.id   AF-Q0AQX9-F1
#
_cell.length_a   1.000
_cell.length_b   1.000
_cell.length_c   1.000
_cell.angle_alpha   90.00
_cell.angle_beta   90.00
_cell.angle_gamma   90.00
#
_symmetry.space_group_name_H-M   'P 1'
#
loop_
_entity.id
_entity.type
_entity.pdbx_description
1 polymer ?
#
loop_
_entity_poly.entity_id
_entity_poly.type
_entity_poly.pdbx_seq_one_letter_code
_entity_poly.pdbx_strand_id
1 'polypeptide(L)'
;MSNITVMSALALVSAVGASAQAEGVSAQIVLPEADMSAILAASSSGFAFTQQNRAHLDLYFASEYGYCDARKVADVWNTDTFSAKAIIGGKIANGLTDLVDTDIASTSGRVACDWGELGLDWDQAVALANYWGRSPGEAKAKAGDIASDLGHKGFMRTMAHVLNPAHPQNPSANDGAYQRMFFDSDYGYCDALKVAHVWGTDVGSAKTVIGQKIAGGITDLIDVDIASTAASVQCSWVDTGLEFDDALTLADFWGVSVGEAKSKATAYTSEWGNRGFRNRLGSVLARG
;
A
#
# COMPACT_ATOMS: atom_id res chain seq x y z
N MET A 1 -16.43 68.65 47.76
CA MET A 1 -16.63 68.58 46.30
C MET A 1 -17.71 67.52 46.07
N SER A 2 -18.98 67.90 46.21
CA SER A 2 -19.91 68.29 45.11
C SER A 2 -20.23 67.10 44.20
N ASN A 3 -21.28 66.33 44.50
CA ASN A 3 -22.69 66.48 44.07
C ASN A 3 -22.96 66.11 42.60
N ILE A 4 -23.80 65.07 42.43
CA ILE A 4 -24.98 64.92 41.54
C ILE A 4 -24.72 65.25 40.05
N THR A 5 -25.00 64.37 39.10
CA THR A 5 -26.31 64.30 38.41
C THR A 5 -26.44 63.04 37.55
N VAL A 6 -27.58 62.37 37.69
CA VAL A 6 -28.17 61.37 36.81
C VAL A 6 -28.75 62.07 35.59
N MET A 7 -28.46 61.62 34.36
CA MET A 7 -29.45 61.69 33.27
C MET A 7 -29.32 60.52 32.30
N SER A 8 -30.46 59.90 32.12
CA SER A 8 -30.84 58.83 31.21
C SER A 8 -30.60 59.19 29.74
N ALA A 9 -30.25 58.17 28.95
CA ALA A 9 -30.72 58.04 27.58
C ALA A 9 -30.81 56.56 27.23
N LEU A 10 -32.05 56.03 27.23
CA LEU A 10 -32.38 54.78 26.54
C LEU A 10 -32.21 55.00 25.04
N ALA A 11 -31.39 54.19 24.40
CA ALA A 11 -31.51 53.90 22.98
C ALA A 11 -31.72 52.39 22.84
N LEU A 12 -32.96 51.99 22.56
CA LEU A 12 -33.27 50.67 22.02
C LEU A 12 -32.61 50.55 20.65
N VAL A 13 -31.64 49.66 20.51
CA VAL A 13 -31.22 49.13 19.22
C VAL A 13 -31.61 47.66 19.20
N SER A 14 -32.58 47.35 18.34
CA SER A 14 -33.08 46.01 18.05
C SER A 14 -31.96 45.18 17.43
N ALA A 15 -31.37 44.27 18.18
CA ALA A 15 -30.53 43.21 17.62
C ALA A 15 -31.44 42.17 16.94
N VAL A 16 -31.72 42.37 15.65
CA VAL A 16 -32.25 41.31 14.79
C VAL A 16 -31.11 40.30 14.59
N GLY A 17 -31.31 39.09 15.09
CA GLY A 17 -30.40 37.97 14.88
C GLY A 17 -30.31 37.65 13.39
N ALA A 18 -29.16 37.93 12.79
CA ALA A 18 -28.78 37.35 11.52
C ALA A 18 -28.19 35.95 11.79
N SER A 19 -29.05 34.94 11.82
CA SER A 19 -28.63 33.55 11.63
C SER A 19 -28.09 33.42 10.21
N ALA A 20 -26.76 33.33 10.07
CA ALA A 20 -26.11 32.97 8.83
C ALA A 20 -26.55 31.56 8.44
N GLN A 21 -27.48 31.46 7.49
CA GLN A 21 -27.75 30.23 6.76
C GLN A 21 -26.64 30.09 5.72
N ALA A 22 -25.73 29.14 5.96
CA ALA A 22 -24.88 28.63 4.91
C ALA A 22 -25.75 27.76 4.00
N GLU A 23 -26.10 28.27 2.83
CA GLU A 23 -26.65 27.49 1.73
C GLU A 23 -25.55 26.57 1.20
N GLY A 24 -25.44 25.38 1.80
CA GLY A 24 -24.71 24.28 1.22
C GLY A 24 -25.48 23.76 0.02
N VAL A 25 -24.95 23.97 -1.18
CA VAL A 25 -25.39 23.26 -2.38
C VAL A 25 -25.05 21.79 -2.16
N SER A 26 -26.05 21.00 -1.73
CA SER A 26 -25.96 19.55 -1.68
C SER A 26 -25.79 19.05 -3.11
N ALA A 27 -24.54 18.77 -3.50
CA ALA A 27 -24.26 17.94 -4.65
C ALA A 27 -24.90 16.57 -4.37
N GLN A 28 -26.01 16.28 -5.05
CA GLN A 28 -26.60 14.95 -5.03
C GLN A 28 -25.58 14.01 -5.65
N ILE A 29 -24.93 13.20 -4.82
CA ILE A 29 -24.11 12.08 -5.28
C ILE A 29 -25.08 11.09 -5.93
N VAL A 30 -25.12 11.09 -7.26
CA VAL A 30 -25.86 10.10 -8.03
C VAL A 30 -25.04 8.82 -7.98
N LEU A 31 -25.48 7.86 -7.15
CA LEU A 31 -24.86 6.55 -7.08
C LEU A 31 -25.14 5.77 -8.38
N PRO A 32 -24.15 5.04 -8.92
CA PRO A 32 -24.34 4.11 -10.04
C PRO A 32 -25.49 3.12 -9.81
N GLU A 33 -26.15 2.73 -10.89
CA GLU A 33 -27.34 1.84 -10.85
C GLU A 33 -27.03 0.45 -10.24
N ALA A 34 -25.78 -0.01 -10.36
CA ALA A 34 -25.28 -1.22 -9.71
C ALA A 34 -25.24 -1.09 -8.17
N ASP A 35 -24.90 0.09 -7.65
CA ASP A 35 -24.88 0.36 -6.21
C ASP A 35 -26.30 0.45 -5.64
N MET A 36 -27.25 1.01 -6.41
CA MET A 36 -28.66 1.06 -6.02
C MET A 36 -29.30 -0.35 -5.97
N SER A 37 -28.91 -1.23 -6.89
CA SER A 37 -29.33 -2.63 -6.90
C SER A 37 -28.76 -3.41 -5.70
N ALA A 38 -27.51 -3.14 -5.32
CA ALA A 38 -26.87 -3.70 -4.12
C ALA A 38 -27.52 -3.18 -2.81
N ILE A 39 -27.89 -1.90 -2.75
CA ILE A 39 -28.65 -1.31 -1.62
C ILE A 39 -30.01 -2.00 -1.46
N LEU A 40 -30.72 -2.25 -2.56
CA LEU A 40 -32.00 -2.95 -2.55
C LEU A 40 -31.84 -4.40 -2.07
N ALA A 41 -30.78 -5.09 -2.49
CA ALA A 41 -30.46 -6.45 -2.02
C ALA A 41 -30.03 -6.51 -0.55
N ALA A 42 -29.30 -5.50 -0.05
CA ALA A 42 -28.92 -5.38 1.35
C ALA A 42 -30.13 -5.04 2.25
N SER A 43 -31.08 -4.24 1.72
CA SER A 43 -32.31 -3.90 2.44
C SER A 43 -33.27 -5.08 2.61
N SER A 44 -33.25 -6.04 1.67
CA SER A 44 -34.08 -7.25 1.73
C SER A 44 -33.50 -8.34 2.64
N SER A 45 -32.23 -8.23 3.03
CA SER A 45 -31.53 -9.13 3.95
C SER A 45 -31.53 -8.65 5.42
N GLY A 46 -32.32 -7.61 5.74
CA GLY A 46 -32.60 -7.21 7.12
C GLY A 46 -31.52 -6.34 7.77
N PHE A 47 -30.55 -5.82 7.01
CA PHE A 47 -29.68 -4.75 7.49
C PHE A 47 -30.49 -3.46 7.62
N ALA A 48 -30.71 -3.00 8.85
CA ALA A 48 -31.21 -1.65 9.07
C ALA A 48 -30.18 -0.67 8.50
N PHE A 49 -30.52 0.03 7.42
CA PHE A 49 -29.72 1.13 6.89
C PHE A 49 -29.79 2.29 7.89
N THR A 50 -28.93 2.25 8.90
CA THR A 50 -28.88 3.26 9.94
C THR A 50 -28.19 4.52 9.42
N GLN A 51 -28.42 5.65 10.09
CA GLN A 51 -27.65 6.87 9.84
C GLN A 51 -26.14 6.63 10.01
N GLN A 52 -25.75 5.72 10.90
CA GLN A 52 -24.37 5.31 11.10
C GLN A 52 -23.80 4.57 9.87
N ASN A 53 -24.57 3.69 9.23
CA ASN A 53 -24.15 3.02 8.00
C ASN A 53 -23.91 4.04 6.87
N ARG A 54 -24.73 5.09 6.79
CA ARG A 54 -24.53 6.18 5.81
C ARG A 54 -23.20 6.90 6.06
N ALA A 55 -22.93 7.30 7.30
CA ALA A 55 -21.68 7.97 7.65
C ALA A 55 -20.43 7.10 7.36
N HIS A 56 -20.51 5.79 7.60
CA HIS A 56 -19.42 4.88 7.25
C HIS A 56 -19.24 4.74 5.73
N LEU A 57 -20.33 4.63 4.97
CA LEU A 57 -20.25 4.61 3.51
C LEU A 57 -19.63 5.89 2.96
N ASP A 58 -20.02 7.05 3.49
CA ASP A 58 -19.43 8.34 3.11
C ASP A 58 -17.92 8.36 3.36
N LEU A 59 -17.47 7.84 4.51
CA LEU A 59 -16.04 7.70 4.83
C LEU A 59 -15.31 6.76 3.86
N TYR A 60 -15.93 5.64 3.48
CA TYR A 60 -15.36 4.74 2.49
C TYR A 60 -15.20 5.43 1.13
N PHE A 61 -16.24 6.09 0.63
CA PHE A 61 -16.22 6.76 -0.68
C PHE A 61 -15.27 7.96 -0.71
N ALA A 62 -14.98 8.57 0.44
CA ALA A 62 -13.98 9.63 0.58
C ALA A 62 -12.55 9.10 0.83
N SER A 63 -12.36 7.78 0.95
CA SER A 63 -11.07 7.17 1.30
C SER A 63 -10.26 6.73 0.08
N GLU A 64 -9.05 6.25 0.32
CA GLU A 64 -8.18 5.64 -0.69
C GLU A 64 -8.55 4.16 -1.00
N TYR A 65 -9.49 3.57 -0.26
CA TYR A 65 -9.91 2.19 -0.46
C TYR A 65 -10.85 2.07 -1.66
N GLY A 66 -10.55 1.14 -2.56
CA GLY A 66 -11.28 0.95 -3.81
C GLY A 66 -12.33 -0.15 -3.76
N TYR A 67 -12.98 -0.39 -4.89
CA TYR A 67 -13.98 -1.44 -5.01
C TYR A 67 -13.39 -2.84 -4.75
N CYS A 68 -12.18 -3.11 -5.25
CA CYS A 68 -11.52 -4.38 -4.98
C CYS A 68 -11.22 -4.58 -3.49
N ASP A 69 -10.82 -3.53 -2.76
CA ASP A 69 -10.61 -3.62 -1.31
C ASP A 69 -11.89 -4.04 -0.57
N ALA A 70 -13.03 -3.49 -0.99
CA ALA A 70 -14.34 -3.88 -0.45
C ALA A 70 -14.69 -5.34 -0.77
N ARG A 71 -14.36 -5.85 -1.96
CA ARG A 71 -14.55 -7.28 -2.29
C ARG A 71 -13.70 -8.19 -1.42
N LYS A 72 -12.44 -7.81 -1.17
CA LYS A 72 -11.55 -8.55 -0.28
C LYS A 72 -12.07 -8.57 1.16
N VAL A 73 -12.49 -7.43 1.69
CA VAL A 73 -13.09 -7.35 3.03
C VAL A 73 -14.42 -8.12 3.10
N ALA A 74 -15.22 -8.10 2.03
CA ALA A 74 -16.45 -8.88 1.95
C ALA A 74 -16.21 -10.38 2.11
N ASP A 75 -15.15 -10.90 1.48
CA ASP A 75 -14.73 -12.29 1.60
C ASP A 75 -14.29 -12.65 3.03
N VAL A 76 -13.50 -11.79 3.69
CA VAL A 76 -13.07 -12.01 5.09
C VAL A 76 -14.24 -12.05 6.06
N TRP A 77 -15.20 -11.13 5.89
CA TRP A 77 -16.33 -10.97 6.80
C TRP A 77 -17.55 -11.79 6.39
N ASN A 78 -17.45 -12.59 5.31
CA ASN A 78 -18.54 -13.37 4.73
C ASN A 78 -19.82 -12.52 4.55
N THR A 79 -19.67 -11.37 3.91
CA THR A 79 -20.74 -10.39 3.66
C THR A 79 -20.74 -9.97 2.20
N ASP A 80 -21.70 -9.14 1.79
CA ASP A 80 -21.72 -8.58 0.44
C ASP A 80 -20.76 -7.37 0.32
N THR A 81 -20.36 -7.06 -0.92
CA THR A 81 -19.40 -5.98 -1.18
C THR A 81 -19.89 -4.62 -0.70
N PHE A 82 -21.19 -4.36 -0.70
CA PHE A 82 -21.74 -3.08 -0.24
C PHE A 82 -21.64 -2.96 1.29
N SER A 83 -22.00 -4.02 2.02
CA SER A 83 -21.82 -4.09 3.48
C SER A 83 -20.36 -3.96 3.88
N ALA A 84 -19.44 -4.56 3.13
CA ALA A 84 -18.00 -4.43 3.36
C ALA A 84 -17.49 -2.98 3.24
N LYS A 85 -18.07 -2.14 2.37
CA LYS A 85 -17.76 -0.70 2.31
C LYS A 85 -18.07 -0.01 3.63
N ALA A 86 -19.20 -0.33 4.26
CA ALA A 86 -19.56 0.20 5.57
C ALA A 86 -18.65 -0.34 6.69
N ILE A 87 -18.15 -1.58 6.59
CA ILE A 87 -17.15 -2.14 7.52
C ILE A 87 -15.83 -1.35 7.41
N ILE A 88 -15.33 -1.13 6.19
CA ILE A 88 -14.13 -0.33 5.93
C ILE A 88 -14.32 1.09 6.48
N GLY A 89 -15.43 1.74 6.15
CA GLY A 89 -15.79 3.06 6.65
C GLY A 89 -15.83 3.15 8.18
N GLY A 90 -16.39 2.14 8.84
CA GLY A 90 -16.39 2.04 10.29
C GLY A 90 -14.98 1.89 10.88
N LYS A 91 -14.11 1.09 10.26
CA LYS A 91 -12.71 0.98 10.67
C LYS A 91 -11.95 2.31 10.48
N ILE A 92 -12.19 3.02 9.37
CA ILE A 92 -11.64 4.37 9.14
C ILE A 92 -12.09 5.34 10.24
N ALA A 93 -13.37 5.36 10.58
CA ALA A 93 -13.93 6.24 11.62
C ALA A 93 -13.25 6.06 12.99
N ASN A 94 -12.70 4.87 13.25
CA ASN A 94 -12.05 4.51 14.51
C ASN A 94 -10.52 4.50 14.42
N GLY A 95 -9.93 4.93 13.31
CA GLY A 95 -8.48 4.91 13.11
C GLY A 95 -7.88 3.50 13.02
N LEU A 96 -8.68 2.50 12.63
CA LEU A 96 -8.31 1.09 12.55
C LEU A 96 -7.95 0.65 11.13
N THR A 97 -7.32 1.53 10.34
CA THR A 97 -6.97 1.25 8.94
C THR A 97 -6.01 0.09 8.79
N ASP A 98 -5.14 -0.16 9.77
CA ASP A 98 -4.23 -1.31 9.77
C ASP A 98 -4.99 -2.65 9.82
N LEU A 99 -6.17 -2.68 10.47
CA LEU A 99 -7.05 -3.84 10.46
C LEU A 99 -7.82 -3.99 9.15
N VAL A 100 -7.99 -2.92 8.37
CA VAL A 100 -8.50 -3.04 6.99
C VAL A 100 -7.41 -3.64 6.11
N ASP A 101 -6.19 -3.13 6.22
CA ASP A 101 -5.04 -3.59 5.43
C ASP A 101 -4.72 -5.06 5.75
N THR A 102 -4.87 -5.48 7.01
CA THR A 102 -4.75 -6.89 7.43
C THR A 102 -5.82 -7.79 6.78
N ASP A 103 -7.08 -7.36 6.77
CA ASP A 103 -8.15 -8.13 6.11
C ASP A 103 -7.85 -8.31 4.61
N ILE A 104 -7.45 -7.22 3.94
CA ILE A 104 -7.10 -7.22 2.51
C ILE A 104 -5.95 -8.19 2.23
N ALA A 105 -4.86 -8.12 3.00
CA ALA A 105 -3.70 -8.98 2.84
C ALA A 105 -4.05 -10.47 3.04
N SER A 106 -4.97 -10.79 3.96
CA SER A 106 -5.39 -12.17 4.25
C SER A 106 -6.09 -12.89 3.09
N THR A 107 -6.46 -12.15 2.03
CA THR A 107 -7.15 -12.67 0.83
C THR A 107 -6.27 -12.74 -0.41
N SER A 108 -4.96 -12.47 -0.29
CA SER A 108 -3.99 -12.54 -1.40
C SER A 108 -4.15 -13.84 -2.20
N GLY A 109 -4.29 -13.72 -3.52
CA GLY A 109 -4.49 -14.87 -4.43
C GLY A 109 -5.86 -15.57 -4.36
N ARG A 110 -6.74 -15.27 -3.38
CA ARG A 110 -8.11 -15.83 -3.30
C ARG A 110 -9.14 -14.92 -3.96
N VAL A 111 -9.01 -13.61 -3.79
CA VAL A 111 -9.91 -12.61 -4.37
C VAL A 111 -9.14 -11.79 -5.39
N ALA A 112 -9.42 -12.03 -6.67
CA ALA A 112 -8.79 -11.32 -7.76
C ALA A 112 -9.41 -9.92 -7.96
N CYS A 113 -8.55 -8.94 -8.20
CA CYS A 113 -8.89 -7.60 -8.68
C CYS A 113 -8.76 -7.54 -10.21
N ASP A 114 -9.69 -6.83 -10.84
CA ASP A 114 -9.63 -6.57 -12.27
C ASP A 114 -9.22 -5.12 -12.57
N TRP A 115 -8.64 -4.90 -13.75
CA TRP A 115 -8.28 -3.56 -14.23
C TRP A 115 -9.41 -2.52 -14.07
N GLY A 116 -10.64 -2.91 -14.40
CA GLY A 116 -11.80 -2.02 -14.31
C GLY A 116 -12.12 -1.54 -12.89
N GLU A 117 -11.64 -2.26 -11.88
CA GLU A 117 -11.84 -1.95 -10.46
C GLU A 117 -10.76 -1.00 -9.91
N LEU A 118 -9.68 -0.77 -10.67
CA LEU A 118 -8.56 0.09 -10.28
C LEU A 118 -8.83 1.58 -10.53
N GLY A 119 -9.92 1.91 -11.21
CA GLY A 119 -10.25 3.30 -11.55
C GLY A 119 -9.21 3.97 -12.47
N LEU A 120 -8.39 3.18 -13.16
CA LEU A 120 -7.31 3.67 -14.00
C LEU A 120 -7.77 3.87 -15.46
N ASP A 121 -7.28 4.96 -16.07
CA ASP A 121 -7.53 5.28 -17.46
C ASP A 121 -6.49 4.66 -18.43
N TRP A 122 -6.69 4.91 -19.72
CA TRP A 122 -5.78 4.39 -20.75
C TRP A 122 -4.37 4.96 -20.67
N ASP A 123 -4.22 6.24 -20.32
CA ASP A 123 -2.90 6.88 -20.25
C ASP A 123 -2.09 6.32 -19.09
N GLN A 124 -2.76 6.04 -17.96
CA GLN A 124 -2.19 5.32 -16.83
C GLN A 124 -1.83 3.87 -17.20
N ALA A 125 -2.62 3.20 -18.04
CA ALA A 125 -2.25 1.89 -18.58
C ALA A 125 -0.97 1.96 -19.43
N VAL A 126 -0.83 3.00 -20.26
CA VAL A 126 0.37 3.24 -21.07
C VAL A 126 1.58 3.58 -20.19
N ALA A 127 1.40 4.37 -19.13
CA ALA A 127 2.47 4.68 -18.18
C ALA A 127 2.99 3.42 -17.49
N LEU A 128 2.08 2.57 -17.00
CA LEU A 128 2.40 1.26 -16.42
C LEU A 128 3.08 0.33 -17.45
N ALA A 129 2.60 0.34 -18.70
CA ALA A 129 3.19 -0.45 -19.78
C ALA A 129 4.63 -0.05 -20.09
N ASN A 130 4.90 1.26 -20.18
CA ASN A 130 6.25 1.79 -20.36
C ASN A 130 7.14 1.43 -19.17
N TYR A 131 6.63 1.57 -17.95
CA TYR A 131 7.38 1.24 -16.73
C TYR A 131 7.77 -0.24 -16.65
N TRP A 132 6.85 -1.14 -17.02
CA TRP A 132 7.10 -2.58 -16.98
C TRP A 132 7.70 -3.16 -18.28
N GLY A 133 7.96 -2.34 -19.30
CA GLY A 133 8.44 -2.80 -20.60
C GLY A 133 7.50 -3.78 -21.30
N ARG A 134 6.19 -3.54 -21.21
CA ARG A 134 5.11 -4.44 -21.68
C ARG A 134 4.14 -3.73 -22.61
N SER A 135 3.24 -4.48 -23.26
CA SER A 135 2.08 -3.87 -23.92
C SER A 135 1.07 -3.34 -22.89
N PRO A 136 0.22 -2.36 -23.24
CA PRO A 136 -0.85 -1.91 -22.35
C PRO A 136 -1.78 -3.02 -21.88
N GLY A 137 -2.08 -4.01 -22.72
CA GLY A 137 -2.91 -5.15 -22.32
C GLY A 137 -2.26 -5.99 -21.21
N GLU A 138 -0.97 -6.31 -21.37
CA GLU A 138 -0.20 -7.04 -20.35
C GLU A 138 0.00 -6.22 -19.07
N ALA A 139 0.15 -4.90 -19.19
CA ALA A 139 0.23 -4.00 -18.05
C ALA A 139 -1.09 -3.99 -17.26
N LYS A 140 -2.24 -3.95 -17.94
CA LYS A 140 -3.54 -4.02 -17.27
C LYS A 140 -3.73 -5.33 -16.50
N ALA A 141 -3.34 -6.45 -17.11
CA ALA A 141 -3.37 -7.76 -16.44
C ALA A 141 -2.46 -7.78 -15.21
N LYS A 142 -1.20 -7.33 -15.36
CA LYS A 142 -0.24 -7.23 -14.25
C LYS A 142 -0.70 -6.30 -13.14
N ALA A 143 -1.36 -5.19 -13.46
CA ALA A 143 -1.94 -4.28 -12.47
C ALA A 143 -3.06 -4.97 -11.67
N GLY A 144 -3.91 -5.76 -12.35
CA GLY A 144 -4.89 -6.62 -11.70
C GLY A 144 -4.26 -7.66 -10.78
N ASP A 145 -3.20 -8.35 -11.23
CA ASP A 145 -2.47 -9.32 -10.40
C ASP A 145 -1.89 -8.68 -9.14
N ILE A 146 -1.17 -7.55 -9.29
CA ILE A 146 -0.58 -6.83 -8.16
C ILE A 146 -1.66 -6.33 -7.21
N ALA A 147 -2.77 -5.77 -7.72
CA ALA A 147 -3.88 -5.35 -6.87
C ALA A 147 -4.57 -6.53 -6.19
N SER A 148 -4.62 -7.71 -6.81
CA SER A 148 -5.16 -8.94 -6.20
C SER A 148 -4.37 -9.34 -4.96
N ASP A 149 -3.07 -9.05 -4.94
CA ASP A 149 -2.24 -9.27 -3.76
C ASP A 149 -2.39 -8.13 -2.75
N LEU A 150 -2.21 -6.89 -3.21
CA LEU A 150 -2.07 -5.71 -2.33
C LEU A 150 -3.39 -5.04 -1.92
N GLY A 151 -4.48 -5.32 -2.62
CA GLY A 151 -5.64 -4.45 -2.68
C GLY A 151 -5.45 -3.21 -3.57
N HIS A 152 -6.55 -2.50 -3.82
CA HIS A 152 -6.57 -1.27 -4.62
C HIS A 152 -5.72 -0.17 -3.95
N LYS A 153 -5.97 0.15 -2.67
CA LYS A 153 -5.19 1.17 -1.94
C LYS A 153 -3.69 0.87 -1.99
N GLY A 154 -3.31 -0.39 -1.73
CA GLY A 154 -1.91 -0.83 -1.74
C GLY A 154 -1.26 -0.70 -3.12
N PHE A 155 -1.97 -1.12 -4.18
CA PHE A 155 -1.54 -0.94 -5.55
C PHE A 155 -1.37 0.54 -5.93
N MET A 156 -2.36 1.39 -5.64
CA MET A 156 -2.31 2.82 -5.98
C MET A 156 -1.15 3.53 -5.30
N ARG A 157 -0.88 3.21 -4.02
CA ARG A 157 0.30 3.74 -3.31
C ARG A 157 1.61 3.23 -3.89
N THR A 158 1.69 1.95 -4.21
CA THR A 158 2.89 1.33 -4.81
C THR A 158 3.22 1.95 -6.17
N MET A 159 2.20 2.20 -6.99
CA MET A 159 2.34 2.69 -8.36
C MET A 159 2.17 4.21 -8.49
N ALA A 160 1.98 4.95 -7.38
CA ALA A 160 1.70 6.39 -7.40
C ALA A 160 2.70 7.19 -8.26
N HIS A 161 3.97 6.79 -8.23
CA HIS A 161 5.04 7.41 -9.02
C HIS A 161 4.89 7.22 -10.53
N VAL A 162 4.32 6.09 -10.98
CA VAL A 162 4.03 5.83 -12.41
C VAL A 162 2.72 6.48 -12.82
N LEU A 163 1.73 6.43 -11.94
CA LEU A 163 0.35 6.84 -12.24
C LEU A 163 0.13 8.35 -12.22
N ASN A 164 1.02 9.10 -11.58
CA ASN A 164 0.89 10.55 -11.48
C ASN A 164 2.19 11.27 -11.92
N PRO A 165 2.18 11.92 -13.10
CA PRO A 165 3.32 12.68 -13.62
C PRO A 165 3.70 13.90 -12.75
N ALA A 166 2.81 14.39 -11.90
CA ALA A 166 3.06 15.48 -10.97
C ALA A 166 3.36 14.99 -9.54
N HIS A 167 3.46 13.67 -9.32
CA HIS A 167 3.76 13.13 -8.01
C HIS A 167 5.16 13.58 -7.56
N PRO A 168 5.37 14.02 -6.31
CA PRO A 168 6.69 14.42 -5.81
C PRO A 168 7.75 13.32 -5.95
N GLN A 169 7.31 12.08 -6.12
CA GLN A 169 8.12 10.87 -6.30
C GLN A 169 8.17 10.36 -7.76
N ASN A 170 7.75 11.16 -8.76
CA ASN A 170 7.83 10.77 -10.17
C ASN A 170 9.29 10.37 -10.55
N PRO A 171 9.55 9.15 -11.07
CA PRO A 171 10.90 8.57 -11.13
C PRO A 171 11.86 9.32 -12.04
N SER A 172 11.36 9.97 -13.09
CA SER A 172 12.23 10.61 -14.08
C SER A 172 13.07 11.76 -13.49
N ALA A 173 12.72 12.27 -12.30
CA ALA A 173 13.49 13.28 -11.58
C ALA A 173 14.27 12.74 -10.35
N ASN A 174 13.97 11.52 -9.86
CA ASN A 174 14.41 11.05 -8.54
C ASN A 174 15.01 9.64 -8.49
N ASP A 175 15.26 8.96 -9.62
CA ASP A 175 15.89 7.63 -9.64
C ASP A 175 17.18 7.55 -8.81
N GLY A 176 18.02 8.59 -8.86
CA GLY A 176 19.24 8.67 -8.04
C GLY A 176 18.96 8.70 -6.53
N ALA A 177 17.87 9.36 -6.10
CA ALA A 177 17.48 9.41 -4.69
C ALA A 177 16.94 8.06 -4.20
N TYR A 178 16.12 7.37 -5.00
CA TYR A 178 15.62 6.04 -4.64
C TYR A 178 16.71 4.98 -4.66
N GLN A 179 17.60 5.01 -5.66
CA GLN A 179 18.78 4.16 -5.64
C GLN A 179 19.62 4.44 -4.39
N ARG A 180 19.77 5.70 -3.98
CA ARG A 180 20.47 6.03 -2.73
C ARG A 180 19.77 5.44 -1.51
N MET A 181 18.45 5.52 -1.42
CA MET A 181 17.68 4.88 -0.35
C MET A 181 17.87 3.35 -0.33
N PHE A 182 17.92 2.69 -1.48
CA PHE A 182 18.29 1.27 -1.56
C PHE A 182 19.71 1.03 -1.01
N PHE A 183 20.70 1.80 -1.47
CA PHE A 183 22.10 1.63 -1.06
C PHE A 183 22.35 1.94 0.42
N ASP A 184 21.54 2.80 1.02
CA ASP A 184 21.59 3.15 2.44
C ASP A 184 20.74 2.21 3.32
N SER A 185 20.07 1.21 2.72
CA SER A 185 19.18 0.28 3.42
C SER A 185 19.84 -1.07 3.74
N ASP A 186 19.10 -1.91 4.47
CA ASP A 186 19.50 -3.30 4.75
C ASP A 186 19.20 -4.27 3.60
N TYR A 187 18.63 -3.79 2.49
CA TYR A 187 18.44 -4.61 1.30
C TYR A 187 19.72 -4.71 0.47
N GLY A 188 19.98 -5.89 -0.09
CA GLY A 188 21.20 -6.17 -0.84
C GLY A 188 20.95 -6.50 -2.31
N TYR A 189 22.02 -6.89 -3.00
CA TYR A 189 21.96 -7.17 -4.44
C TYR A 189 21.08 -8.37 -4.77
N CYS A 190 21.08 -9.42 -3.94
CA CYS A 190 20.17 -10.56 -4.10
C CYS A 190 18.71 -10.12 -3.97
N ASP A 191 18.39 -9.22 -3.04
CA ASP A 191 17.04 -8.66 -2.93
C ASP A 191 16.61 -7.93 -4.21
N ALA A 192 17.52 -7.13 -4.78
CA ALA A 192 17.26 -6.45 -6.05
C ALA A 192 17.12 -7.41 -7.24
N LEU A 193 17.88 -8.51 -7.30
CA LEU A 193 17.69 -9.55 -8.32
C LEU A 193 16.30 -10.20 -8.22
N LYS A 194 15.85 -10.47 -7.01
CA LYS A 194 14.55 -11.08 -6.71
C LYS A 194 13.41 -10.14 -7.08
N VAL A 195 13.50 -8.86 -6.69
CA VAL A 195 12.54 -7.82 -7.11
C VAL A 195 12.57 -7.61 -8.62
N ALA A 196 13.74 -7.59 -9.26
CA ALA A 196 13.85 -7.47 -10.72
C ALA A 196 13.07 -8.57 -11.44
N HIS A 197 13.12 -9.81 -10.92
CA HIS A 197 12.38 -10.94 -11.45
C HIS A 197 10.86 -10.77 -11.31
N VAL A 198 10.35 -10.40 -10.13
CA VAL A 198 8.91 -10.11 -9.91
C VAL A 198 8.42 -9.01 -10.85
N TRP A 199 9.21 -7.94 -10.95
CA TRP A 199 8.82 -6.75 -11.68
C TRP A 199 9.07 -6.86 -13.19
N GLY A 200 9.81 -7.87 -13.63
CA GLY A 200 10.18 -8.08 -15.03
C GLY A 200 11.04 -6.93 -15.57
N THR A 201 11.96 -6.44 -14.75
CA THR A 201 12.79 -5.26 -15.02
C THR A 201 14.27 -5.58 -14.79
N ASP A 202 15.18 -4.65 -15.09
CA ASP A 202 16.59 -4.81 -14.78
C ASP A 202 16.90 -4.54 -13.29
N VAL A 203 18.06 -4.97 -12.82
CA VAL A 203 18.44 -4.85 -11.40
C VAL A 203 18.56 -3.39 -10.95
N GLY A 204 18.97 -2.47 -11.83
CA GLY A 204 19.05 -1.04 -11.52
C GLY A 204 17.66 -0.46 -11.25
N SER A 205 16.71 -0.75 -12.14
CA SER A 205 15.30 -0.38 -11.96
C SER A 205 14.68 -1.04 -10.72
N ALA A 206 15.02 -2.29 -10.41
CA ALA A 206 14.57 -2.96 -9.19
C ALA A 206 15.08 -2.29 -7.90
N LYS A 207 16.31 -1.76 -7.90
CA LYS A 207 16.82 -0.96 -6.78
C LYS A 207 16.02 0.32 -6.60
N THR A 208 15.61 0.97 -7.69
CA THR A 208 14.68 2.11 -7.63
C THR A 208 13.34 1.69 -7.03
N VAL A 209 12.76 0.55 -7.44
CA VAL A 209 11.50 0.01 -6.87
C VAL A 209 11.63 -0.19 -5.36
N ILE A 210 12.72 -0.81 -4.91
CA ILE A 210 13.00 -1.02 -3.48
C ILE A 210 13.11 0.34 -2.77
N GLY A 211 13.88 1.28 -3.32
CA GLY A 211 14.03 2.63 -2.77
C GLY A 211 12.71 3.39 -2.63
N GLN A 212 11.82 3.26 -3.62
CA GLN A 212 10.48 3.85 -3.57
C GLN A 212 9.63 3.21 -2.47
N LYS A 213 9.64 1.88 -2.35
CA LYS A 213 8.91 1.18 -1.29
C LYS A 213 9.43 1.54 0.11
N ILE A 214 10.75 1.74 0.26
CA ILE A 214 11.35 2.28 1.49
C ILE A 214 10.84 3.70 1.77
N ALA A 215 10.86 4.58 0.77
CA ALA A 215 10.38 5.96 0.90
C ALA A 215 8.90 6.03 1.30
N GLY A 216 8.10 5.09 0.81
CA GLY A 216 6.67 4.96 1.13
C GLY A 216 6.38 4.24 2.45
N GLY A 217 7.40 3.75 3.16
CA GLY A 217 7.22 3.00 4.41
C GLY A 217 6.53 1.64 4.24
N ILE A 218 6.52 1.09 3.02
CA ILE A 218 5.84 -0.16 2.63
C ILE A 218 6.85 -1.29 2.40
N THR A 219 7.79 -1.44 3.33
CA THR A 219 8.89 -2.40 3.21
C THR A 219 8.45 -3.86 3.28
N ASP A 220 7.31 -4.12 3.92
CA ASP A 220 6.63 -5.41 3.91
C ASP A 220 6.34 -5.89 2.49
N LEU A 221 6.00 -4.97 1.58
CA LEU A 221 5.77 -5.31 0.17
C LEU A 221 7.05 -5.61 -0.60
N ILE A 222 8.22 -5.20 -0.11
CA ILE A 222 9.50 -5.64 -0.66
C ILE A 222 9.75 -7.09 -0.24
N ASP A 223 9.47 -7.39 1.03
CA ASP A 223 9.67 -8.73 1.59
C ASP A 223 8.74 -9.77 0.92
N VAL A 224 7.51 -9.37 0.54
CA VAL A 224 6.60 -10.19 -0.28
C VAL A 224 7.19 -10.50 -1.66
N ASP A 225 7.73 -9.50 -2.38
CA ASP A 225 8.38 -9.72 -3.68
C ASP A 225 9.54 -10.71 -3.55
N ILE A 226 10.38 -10.53 -2.52
CA ILE A 226 11.51 -11.42 -2.24
C ILE A 226 11.02 -12.84 -1.93
N ALA A 227 10.00 -13.00 -1.09
CA ALA A 227 9.47 -14.32 -0.73
C ALA A 227 8.91 -15.07 -1.95
N SER A 228 8.20 -14.37 -2.85
CA SER A 228 7.57 -14.96 -4.04
C SER A 228 8.58 -15.58 -5.04
N THR A 229 9.86 -15.24 -4.95
CA THR A 229 10.91 -15.68 -5.87
C THR A 229 11.91 -16.66 -5.25
N ALA A 230 11.65 -17.13 -4.03
CA ALA A 230 12.53 -18.06 -3.32
C ALA A 230 12.86 -19.33 -4.12
N ALA A 231 11.92 -19.80 -4.97
CA ALA A 231 12.12 -20.99 -5.81
C ALA A 231 12.64 -20.68 -7.22
N SER A 232 12.54 -19.43 -7.70
CA SER A 232 12.82 -19.07 -9.11
C SER A 232 14.10 -18.26 -9.30
N VAL A 233 14.61 -17.61 -8.25
CA VAL A 233 15.81 -16.78 -8.32
C VAL A 233 16.85 -17.32 -7.35
N GLN A 234 18.01 -17.70 -7.90
CA GLN A 234 19.16 -18.13 -7.13
C GLN A 234 20.22 -17.04 -7.11
N CYS A 235 20.71 -16.72 -5.93
CA CYS A 235 21.79 -15.79 -5.71
C CYS A 235 23.12 -16.54 -5.65
N SER A 236 24.20 -15.82 -5.91
CA SER A 236 25.57 -16.33 -5.80
C SER A 236 26.24 -15.82 -4.52
N TRP A 237 27.40 -16.38 -4.18
CA TRP A 237 28.16 -15.96 -3.00
C TRP A 237 28.41 -14.44 -2.97
N VAL A 238 28.76 -13.83 -4.10
CA VAL A 238 29.02 -12.38 -4.15
C VAL A 238 27.75 -11.55 -3.89
N ASP A 239 26.57 -12.08 -4.24
CA ASP A 239 25.29 -11.39 -4.03
C ASP A 239 24.85 -11.39 -2.57
N THR A 240 25.45 -12.25 -1.72
CA THR A 240 25.19 -12.29 -0.27
C THR A 240 25.69 -11.03 0.44
N GLY A 241 26.68 -10.34 -0.13
CA GLY A 241 27.36 -9.22 0.52
C GLY A 241 28.14 -9.63 1.77
N LEU A 242 28.43 -10.92 1.94
CA LEU A 242 29.25 -11.46 3.02
C LEU A 242 30.71 -11.53 2.58
N GLU A 243 31.60 -11.20 3.52
CA GLU A 243 33.04 -11.25 3.33
C GLU A 243 33.60 -12.65 3.64
N PHE A 244 34.87 -12.86 3.35
CA PHE A 244 35.52 -14.13 3.65
C PHE A 244 35.53 -14.45 5.16
N ASP A 245 35.68 -13.43 6.01
CA ASP A 245 35.68 -13.59 7.46
C ASP A 245 34.28 -13.97 8.00
N ASP A 246 33.21 -13.50 7.37
CA ASP A 246 31.85 -13.97 7.65
C ASP A 246 31.71 -15.46 7.34
N ALA A 247 32.32 -15.92 6.23
CA ALA A 247 32.31 -17.34 5.88
C ALA A 247 33.05 -18.20 6.91
N LEU A 248 34.14 -17.69 7.50
CA LEU A 248 34.85 -18.36 8.60
C LEU A 248 33.97 -18.46 9.85
N THR A 249 33.35 -17.35 10.24
CA THR A 249 32.44 -17.29 11.38
C THR A 249 31.25 -18.24 11.22
N LEU A 250 30.65 -18.27 10.03
CA LEU A 250 29.55 -19.19 9.71
C LEU A 250 30.01 -20.65 9.65
N ALA A 251 31.23 -20.92 9.17
CA ALA A 251 31.80 -22.26 9.15
C ALA A 251 32.00 -22.81 10.57
N ASP A 252 32.55 -22.00 11.46
CA ASP A 252 32.70 -22.33 12.89
C ASP A 252 31.33 -22.56 13.54
N PHE A 253 30.40 -21.61 13.36
CA PHE A 253 29.05 -21.69 13.92
C PHE A 253 28.28 -22.96 13.48
N TRP A 254 28.41 -23.35 12.21
CA TRP A 254 27.74 -24.54 11.68
C TRP A 254 28.55 -25.83 11.83
N GLY A 255 29.81 -25.77 12.25
CA GLY A 255 30.70 -26.93 12.33
C GLY A 255 30.99 -27.57 10.97
N VAL A 256 31.14 -26.75 9.91
CA VAL A 256 31.34 -27.20 8.53
C VAL A 256 32.57 -26.56 7.89
N SER A 257 32.95 -26.99 6.69
CA SER A 257 34.02 -26.33 5.93
C SER A 257 33.61 -24.92 5.46
N VAL A 258 34.56 -24.02 5.24
CA VAL A 258 34.30 -22.68 4.69
C VAL A 258 33.55 -22.73 3.35
N GLY A 259 33.90 -23.68 2.48
CA GLY A 259 33.21 -23.85 1.19
C GLY A 259 31.74 -24.27 1.35
N GLU A 260 31.46 -25.13 2.33
CA GLU A 260 30.09 -25.53 2.67
C GLU A 260 29.31 -24.40 3.32
N ALA A 261 29.94 -23.64 4.23
CA ALA A 261 29.34 -22.45 4.82
C ALA A 261 28.95 -21.41 3.75
N LYS A 262 29.83 -21.15 2.78
CA LYS A 262 29.50 -20.28 1.64
C LYS A 262 28.29 -20.79 0.84
N SER A 263 28.25 -22.08 0.58
CA SER A 263 27.12 -22.72 -0.13
C SER A 263 25.81 -22.59 0.66
N LYS A 264 25.84 -22.83 1.97
CA LYS A 264 24.66 -22.69 2.85
C LYS A 264 24.18 -21.25 2.96
N ALA A 265 25.10 -20.30 3.16
CA ALA A 265 24.77 -18.88 3.21
C ALA A 265 24.17 -18.39 1.89
N THR A 266 24.72 -18.85 0.76
CA THR A 266 24.17 -18.58 -0.58
C THR A 266 22.74 -19.11 -0.70
N ALA A 267 22.50 -20.37 -0.31
CA ALA A 267 21.17 -20.97 -0.35
C ALA A 267 20.15 -20.21 0.54
N TYR A 268 20.54 -19.87 1.76
CA TYR A 268 19.68 -19.09 2.65
C TYR A 268 19.41 -17.67 2.14
N THR A 269 20.39 -17.03 1.49
CA THR A 269 20.19 -15.72 0.88
C THR A 269 19.27 -15.83 -0.35
N SER A 270 19.40 -16.87 -1.18
CA SER A 270 18.45 -17.15 -2.27
C SER A 270 17.03 -17.32 -1.75
N GLU A 271 16.86 -18.01 -0.62
CA GLU A 271 15.54 -18.24 -0.02
C GLU A 271 14.97 -16.96 0.61
N TRP A 272 15.74 -16.29 1.47
CA TRP A 272 15.22 -15.24 2.35
C TRP A 272 15.56 -13.81 1.91
N GLY A 273 16.45 -13.64 0.93
CA GLY A 273 17.05 -12.34 0.61
C GLY A 273 18.17 -11.93 1.57
N ASN A 274 18.91 -10.86 1.25
CA ASN A 274 19.99 -10.36 2.10
C ASN A 274 19.45 -9.85 3.44
N ARG A 275 18.41 -9.01 3.42
CA ARG A 275 17.78 -8.50 4.65
C ARG A 275 17.26 -9.65 5.52
N GLY A 276 16.57 -10.62 4.90
CA GLY A 276 16.03 -11.78 5.60
C GLY A 276 17.11 -12.69 6.21
N PHE A 277 18.25 -12.85 5.53
CA PHE A 277 19.42 -13.53 6.06
C PHE A 277 20.01 -12.80 7.27
N ARG A 278 20.27 -11.49 7.16
CA ARG A 278 20.83 -10.69 8.26
C ARG A 278 19.92 -10.66 9.48
N ASN A 279 18.61 -10.56 9.29
CA ASN A 279 17.65 -10.60 10.39
C ASN A 279 17.70 -11.92 11.18
N ARG A 280 18.02 -13.04 10.53
CA ARG A 280 18.05 -14.37 11.14
C ARG A 280 19.42 -14.77 11.69
N LEU A 281 20.48 -14.37 11.01
CA LEU A 281 21.86 -14.83 11.28
C LEU A 281 22.84 -13.70 11.58
N GLY A 282 22.42 -12.43 11.52
CA GLY A 282 23.30 -11.29 11.74
C GLY A 282 23.93 -11.26 13.14
N SER A 283 23.27 -11.81 14.16
CA SER A 283 23.84 -11.94 15.51
C SER A 283 25.01 -12.94 15.59
N VAL A 284 25.08 -13.89 14.65
CA VAL A 284 26.22 -14.81 14.51
C VAL A 284 27.42 -14.05 13.93
N LEU A 285 27.17 -13.14 12.98
CA LEU A 285 28.19 -12.34 12.30
C LEU A 285 28.69 -11.16 13.13
N ALA A 286 27.87 -10.63 14.05
CA ALA A 286 28.20 -9.47 14.88
C ALA A 286 29.20 -9.77 16.02
N ARG A 287 29.87 -10.93 16.02
CA ARG A 287 30.92 -11.27 16.98
C ARG A 287 32.30 -10.93 16.39
N GLY A 288 32.70 -9.68 16.57
CA GLY A 288 34.03 -9.12 16.31
C GLY A 288 34.17 -7.74 16.92
#